data_AF-A0A950GPR0-F1
#
_entry.id   AF-A0A950GPR0-F1
#
_cell.length_a   1.000
_cell.length_b   1.000
_cell.length_c   1.000
_cell.angle_alpha   90.00
_cell.angle_beta   90.00
_cell.angle_gamma   90.00
#
_symmetry.space_group_name_H-M   'P 1'
#
loop_
_entity.id
_entity.type
_entity.pdbx_description
1 polymer ?
#
loop_
_entity_poly.entity_id
_entity_poly.type
_entity_poly.pdbx_seq_one_letter_code
_entity_poly.pdbx_strand_id
1 'polypeptide(L)' 'MRLATTQGLFAHWNRLRGERAAPTRGDIDPAQLRNFLADVFMLDAQPWQEGRIRLAGTR' A
#
# COMPACT_ATOMS: atom_id res chain seq x y z
N MET A 1 -13.44 -6.85 -5.47
CA MET A 1 -12.03 -6.43 -5.64
C MET A 1 -11.77 -6.07 -7.09
N ARG A 2 -11.33 -4.84 -7.39
CA ARG A 2 -11.04 -4.43 -8.77
C ARG A 2 -9.62 -4.82 -9.14
N LEU A 3 -9.48 -5.81 -10.02
CA LEU A 3 -8.20 -6.43 -10.36
C LEU A 3 -7.17 -5.42 -10.90
N ALA A 4 -7.60 -4.44 -11.69
CA ALA A 4 -6.73 -3.42 -12.29
C ALA A 4 -6.03 -2.53 -11.24
N THR A 5 -6.74 -2.13 -10.18
CA THR A 5 -6.16 -1.32 -9.09
C THR A 5 -5.11 -2.11 -8.33
N THR A 6 -5.41 -3.37 -7.98
CA THR A 6 -4.46 -4.26 -7.30
C THR A 6 -3.21 -4.51 -8.15
N GLN A 7 -3.37 -4.76 -9.46
CA GLN A 7 -2.24 -4.95 -10.38
C GLN A 7 -1.37 -3.70 -10.50
N GLY A 8 -1.98 -2.52 -10.65
CA GLY A 8 -1.25 -1.26 -10.72
C GLY A 8 -0.46 -0.95 -9.45
N LEU A 9 -1.07 -1.19 -8.29
CA LEU A 9 -0.40 -1.03 -7.00
C LEU A 9 0.74 -2.04 -6.83
N PHE A 10 0.53 -3.31 -7.20
CA PHE A 10 1.57 -4.34 -7.16
C PHE A 10 2.76 -4.01 -8.07
N ALA A 11 2.50 -3.54 -9.29
CA ALA A 11 3.54 -3.10 -10.22
C ALA A 11 4.32 -1.89 -9.67
N HIS A 12 3.62 -0.93 -9.06
CA HIS A 12 4.24 0.19 -8.37
C HIS A 12 5.19 -0.28 -7.26
N TRP A 13 4.74 -1.19 -6.39
CA TRP A 13 5.56 -1.74 -5.31
C TRP A 13 6.78 -2.50 -5.80
N ASN A 14 6.63 -3.31 -6.86
CA ASN A 14 7.75 -4.02 -7.47
C ASN A 14 8.80 -3.07 -8.05
N ARG A 15 8.36 -2.00 -8.73
CA ARG A 15 9.27 -0.96 -9.22
C ARG A 15 9.99 -0.26 -8.07
N LEU A 16 9.29 0.03 -6.98
CA LEU A 16 9.84 0.77 -5.84
C LEU A 16 10.87 -0.05 -5.05
N ARG A 17 10.59 -1.34 -4.82
CA ARG A 17 11.50 -2.21 -4.07
C ARG A 17 12.73 -2.62 -4.89
N GLY A 18 12.59 -2.76 -6.21
CA GLY A 18 13.62 -3.31 -7.08
C GLY A 18 13.97 -4.75 -6.67
N GLU A 19 15.26 -5.03 -6.47
CA GLU A 19 15.76 -6.34 -6.00
C GLU A 19 15.54 -6.58 -4.50
N ARG A 20 15.09 -5.56 -3.74
CA ARG A 20 14.89 -5.68 -2.29
C ARG A 20 13.59 -6.43 -1.96
N ALA A 21 13.56 -7.04 -0.78
CA ALA A 21 12.35 -7.69 -0.27
C ALA A 21 11.19 -6.71 -0.06
N ALA A 22 11.49 -5.47 0.35
CA ALA A 22 10.52 -4.41 0.55
C ALA A 22 11.18 -3.02 0.36
N PRO A 23 10.41 -1.99 -0.01
CA PRO A 23 10.89 -0.62 0.06
C PRO A 23 10.99 -0.17 1.52
N THR A 24 11.85 0.81 1.78
CA THR A 24 11.90 1.49 3.08
C THR A 24 10.76 2.50 3.18
N ARG A 25 10.42 2.94 4.40
CA ARG A 25 9.41 3.99 4.60
C ARG A 25 9.77 5.29 3.88
N GLY A 26 11.06 5.61 3.77
CA GLY A 26 11.54 6.82 3.08
C GLY A 26 11.42 6.75 1.56
N ASP A 27 11.33 5.55 0.99
CA ASP A 27 11.14 5.38 -0.46
C ASP A 27 9.69 5.67 -0.89
N ILE A 28 8.74 5.62 0.04
CA ILE A 28 7.32 5.73 -0.26
C ILE A 28 6.94 7.20 -0.39
N ASP A 29 6.67 7.64 -1.62
CA ASP A 29 6.05 8.93 -1.91
C ASP A 29 4.51 8.78 -1.93
N PRO A 30 3.78 9.33 -0.94
CA PRO A 30 2.32 9.24 -0.90
C PRO A 30 1.63 9.84 -2.13
N ALA A 31 2.24 10.84 -2.77
CA ALA A 31 1.65 11.49 -3.95
C ALA A 31 1.56 10.53 -5.14
N GLN A 32 2.51 9.60 -5.28
CA GLN A 32 2.47 8.56 -6.32
C GLN A 32 1.38 7.51 -6.06
N LEU A 33 0.93 7.37 -4.81
CA LEU A 33 -0.13 6.44 -4.44
C LEU A 33 -1.54 7.04 -4.57
N ARG A 34 -1.68 8.35 -4.81
CA ARG A 34 -2.96 9.09 -4.75
C ARG A 34 -4.12 8.43 -5.53
N ASN A 35 -3.81 7.83 -6.67
CA ASN A 35 -4.80 7.19 -7.55
C ASN A 35 -5.30 5.85 -6.99
N PHE A 36 -4.54 5.24 -6.08
CA PHE A 36 -4.85 3.96 -5.43
C PHE A 36 -5.45 4.17 -4.04
N LEU A 37 -5.14 5.28 -3.33
CA LEU A 37 -5.53 5.48 -1.92
C LEU A 37 -7.04 5.34 -1.68
N ALA A 38 -7.88 5.78 -2.63
CA ALA A 38 -9.33 5.67 -2.50
C ALA A 38 -9.83 4.21 -2.51
N ASP A 39 -9.06 3.26 -3.02
CA ASP A 39 -9.42 1.83 -3.13
C ASP A 39 -8.59 0.93 -2.19
N VAL A 40 -7.76 1.51 -1.31
CA VAL A 40 -6.80 0.76 -0.49
C VAL A 40 -7.07 0.95 0.99
N PHE A 41 -6.99 -0.15 1.75
CA PHE A 41 -6.99 -0.14 3.20
C PHE A 41 -5.60 -0.53 3.70
N MET A 42 -5.11 0.17 4.73
CA MET A 42 -3.87 -0.19 5.42
C MET A 42 -4.19 -0.65 6.84
N LEU A 43 -3.70 -1.83 7.18
CA LEU A 43 -3.87 -2.43 8.49
C LEU A 43 -2.52 -2.46 9.21
N ASP A 44 -2.55 -2.07 10.48
CA ASP A 44 -1.43 -2.27 11.38
C ASP A 44 -1.43 -3.72 11.86
N ALA A 45 -0.42 -4.47 11.45
CA ALA A 45 -0.25 -5.87 11.82
C ALA A 45 0.75 -5.97 12.99
N GLN A 46 0.36 -5.45 14.16
CA GLN A 46 1.13 -5.67 15.38
C GLN A 46 0.71 -7.00 16.03
N PRO A 47 1.64 -7.92 16.32
CA PRO A 47 1.31 -9.28 16.79
C PRO A 47 0.53 -9.33 18.12
N TRP A 48 0.53 -8.24 18.87
CA TRP A 48 0.00 -8.14 20.25
C TRP A 48 -1.02 -7.01 20.43
N GLN A 49 -1.52 -6.42 19.34
CA GLN A 49 -2.54 -5.39 19.39
C GLN A 49 -3.71 -5.78 18.49
N GLU A 50 -4.92 -5.34 18.86
CA GLU A 50 -6.06 -5.37 17.96
C GLU A 50 -5.70 -4.60 16.68
N GLY A 51 -5.90 -5.23 15.52
CA GLY A 51 -5.50 -4.67 14.23
C GLY A 51 -6.13 -3.29 14.01
N ARG A 52 -5.31 -2.26 13.80
CA ARG A 52 -5.77 -0.89 13.58
C ARG A 52 -5.80 -0.56 12.10
N ILE A 53 -6.91 -0.03 11.60
CA ILE A 53 -6.96 0.55 10.26
C ILE A 53 -6.23 1.90 10.32
N ARG A 54 -5.12 2.03 9.59
CA ARG A 54 -4.35 3.28 9.46
C ARG A 54 -4.81 4.14 8.28
N LEU A 55 -5.34 3.49 7.26
CA LEU A 55 -5.90 4.15 6.08
C LEU A 55 -7.14 3.37 5.64
N ALA A 56 -8.23 4.08 5.38
CA ALA A 56 -9.43 3.53 4.79
C ALA A 56 -9.72 4.25 3.48
N GLY A 57 -9.72 3.50 2.37
CA GLY A 57 -10.21 3.98 1.10
C GLY A 57 -11.68 4.39 1.20
N THR A 58 -12.09 5.36 0.39
CA THR A 58 -13.44 5.95 0.44
C THR A 58 -14.33 5.46 -0.71
N ARG A 59 -13.95 4.38 -1.41
CA ARG A 59 -14.67 3.79 -2.54
C ARG A 59 -14.81 2.28 -2.37
#